data_AF-A0A660Y4T1-F1
#
_entry.id   AF-A0A660Y4T1-F1
#
_cell.length_a   1.000
_cell.length_b   1.000
_cell.length_c   1.000
_cell.angle_alpha   90.00
_cell.angle_beta   90.00
_cell.angle_gamma   90.00
#
_symmetry.space_group_name_H-M   'P 1'
#
loop_
_entity.id
_entity.type
_entity.pdbx_description
1 polymer ?
#
loop_
_entity_poly.entity_id
_entity_poly.type
_entity_poly.pdbx_seq_one_letter_code
_entity_poly.pdbx_strand_id
1 'polypeptide(L)'
;MIDSDTIFGFWPRWRADVSLEALLKVMEEHGVDRFLSLSTTGIFYDYEGGNEETLRTAERNPELVPVATVDPRKYSGGKGLVRKLSEEGFKALRFFPDLQAWPFTYEPFLELLREAEEVGMPVMTSAPGLGRITELARATDGHGVPVIVTGVN
;
A
#
# COMPACT_ATOMS: atom_id res chain seq x y z
N MET A 1 12.48 -8.99 -14.08
CA MET A 1 12.72 -8.43 -12.74
C MET A 1 11.46 -7.71 -12.27
N ILE A 2 11.13 -7.78 -10.98
CA ILE A 2 10.00 -7.07 -10.39
C ILE A 2 10.49 -6.19 -9.24
N ASP A 3 10.10 -4.92 -9.22
CA ASP A 3 10.22 -4.05 -8.04
C ASP A 3 8.90 -4.10 -7.25
N SER A 4 8.94 -4.48 -5.98
CA SER A 4 7.74 -4.66 -5.17
C SER A 4 7.36 -3.44 -4.33
N ASP A 5 8.16 -2.38 -4.32
CA ASP A 5 7.96 -1.26 -3.39
C ASP A 5 8.26 0.10 -4.05
N THR A 6 7.32 0.57 -4.88
CA THR A 6 7.40 1.90 -5.48
C THR A 6 6.15 2.74 -5.16
N ILE A 7 6.27 4.05 -5.38
CA ILE A 7 5.19 5.04 -5.27
C ILE A 7 5.38 6.09 -6.37
N PHE A 8 4.30 6.75 -6.78
CA PHE A 8 4.34 7.89 -7.70
C PHE A 8 3.39 9.01 -7.26
N GLY A 9 3.59 10.23 -7.73
CA GLY A 9 2.72 11.39 -7.48
C GLY A 9 3.50 12.59 -6.95
N PHE A 10 3.00 13.19 -5.86
CA PHE A 10 3.62 14.32 -5.18
C PHE A 10 3.94 13.98 -3.73
N TRP A 11 5.14 14.33 -3.27
CA TRP A 11 5.56 14.12 -1.89
C TRP A 11 5.68 15.46 -1.13
N PRO A 12 4.77 15.78 -0.19
CA PRO A 12 4.71 17.12 0.41
C PRO A 12 5.86 17.45 1.37
N ARG A 13 6.56 16.43 1.89
CA ARG A 13 7.57 16.59 2.96
C ARG A 13 9.03 16.61 2.47
N TRP A 14 9.27 16.34 1.19
CA TRP A 14 10.60 16.13 0.62
C TRP A 14 10.62 16.59 -0.83
N ARG A 15 11.66 17.33 -1.23
CA ARG A 15 11.90 17.74 -2.61
C ARG A 15 12.57 16.62 -3.41
N ALA A 16 11.86 15.50 -3.55
CA ALA A 16 12.21 14.44 -4.49
C ALA A 16 11.24 14.47 -5.67
N ASP A 17 11.73 14.22 -6.88
CA ASP A 17 10.87 14.00 -8.04
C ASP A 17 10.32 12.57 -7.96
N VAL A 18 9.09 12.47 -7.47
CA VAL A 18 8.33 11.21 -7.37
C VAL A 18 7.24 11.15 -8.44
N SER A 19 7.37 11.90 -9.53
CA SER A 19 6.42 11.85 -10.65
C SER A 19 6.38 10.46 -11.29
N LEU A 20 5.27 10.16 -11.98
CA LEU A 20 5.15 8.91 -12.73
C LEU A 20 6.23 8.84 -13.82
N GLU A 21 6.53 9.95 -14.49
CA GLU A 21 7.54 10.04 -15.53
C GLU A 21 8.93 9.68 -14.98
N ALA A 22 9.27 10.20 -13.78
CA ALA A 22 10.53 9.85 -13.12
C ALA A 22 10.58 8.36 -12.75
N LEU A 23 9.48 7.82 -12.21
CA LEU A 23 9.39 6.39 -11.87
C LEU A 23 9.60 5.50 -13.10
N LEU A 24 8.84 5.74 -14.18
CA LEU A 24 8.94 4.95 -15.42
C LEU A 24 10.36 4.99 -16.00
N LYS A 25 10.98 6.16 -16.01
CA LYS A 25 12.37 6.32 -16.46
C LYS A 25 13.34 5.47 -15.63
N VAL A 26 13.22 5.48 -14.30
CA VAL A 26 14.09 4.68 -13.42
C VAL A 26 13.88 3.18 -13.64
N MET A 27 12.63 2.74 -13.82
CA MET A 27 12.29 1.34 -14.10
C MET A 27 12.91 0.86 -15.43
N GLU A 28 12.81 1.67 -16.48
CA GLU A 28 13.42 1.39 -17.79
C GLU A 28 14.95 1.33 -17.69
N GLU A 29 15.57 2.33 -17.06
CA GLU A 29 17.04 2.41 -16.91
C GLU A 29 17.64 1.19 -16.18
N HIS A 30 16.87 0.57 -15.27
CA HIS A 30 17.31 -0.59 -14.49
C HIS A 30 16.78 -1.93 -15.02
N GLY A 31 16.03 -1.93 -16.13
CA GLY A 31 15.47 -3.15 -16.71
C GLY A 31 14.45 -3.86 -15.80
N VAL A 32 13.63 -3.09 -15.09
CA VAL A 32 12.51 -3.62 -14.29
C VAL A 32 11.31 -3.86 -15.20
N ASP A 33 10.88 -5.12 -15.32
CA ASP A 33 9.80 -5.51 -16.25
C ASP A 33 8.41 -5.17 -15.71
N ARG A 34 8.25 -5.20 -14.38
CA ARG A 34 7.00 -4.86 -13.68
C ARG A 34 7.31 -4.26 -12.32
N PHE A 35 6.43 -3.39 -11.84
CA PHE A 35 6.61 -2.78 -10.53
C PHE A 35 5.29 -2.59 -9.81
N LEU A 36 5.28 -2.81 -8.50
CA LEU A 36 4.12 -2.58 -7.64
C LEU A 36 4.11 -1.13 -7.19
N SER A 37 3.07 -0.38 -7.56
CA SER A 37 2.99 1.04 -7.22
C SER A 37 1.60 1.50 -6.84
N LEU A 38 1.59 2.66 -6.19
CA LEU A 38 0.40 3.41 -5.84
C LEU A 38 0.66 4.92 -5.89
N SER A 39 -0.44 5.68 -6.00
CA SER A 39 -0.39 7.14 -5.92
C SER A 39 -0.18 7.63 -4.49
N THR A 40 0.76 8.56 -4.30
CA THR A 40 0.97 9.25 -3.03
C THR A 40 -0.23 10.11 -2.61
N THR A 41 -1.16 10.42 -3.53
CA THR A 41 -2.46 11.02 -3.20
C THR A 41 -3.18 10.19 -2.14
N GLY A 42 -3.09 8.86 -2.25
CA GLY A 42 -3.73 7.94 -1.29
C GLY A 42 -3.12 7.95 0.10
N ILE A 43 -1.83 8.27 0.19
CA ILE A 43 -1.09 8.37 1.44
C ILE A 43 -1.45 9.66 2.18
N PHE A 44 -1.39 10.79 1.46
CA PHE A 44 -1.35 12.12 2.08
C PHE A 44 -2.67 12.88 2.07
N TYR A 45 -3.60 12.56 1.16
CA TYR A 45 -4.83 13.32 0.97
C TYR A 45 -6.06 12.43 1.11
N ASP A 46 -6.24 11.51 0.16
CA ASP A 46 -7.42 10.68 0.08
C ASP A 46 -7.17 9.34 -0.62
N TYR A 47 -7.39 8.25 0.12
CA TYR A 47 -7.06 6.90 -0.35
C TYR A 47 -8.00 6.44 -1.48
N GLU A 48 -9.26 6.85 -1.50
CA GLU A 48 -10.18 6.52 -2.60
C GLU A 48 -9.73 7.21 -3.88
N GLY A 49 -9.53 8.54 -3.87
CA GLY A 49 -9.03 9.28 -5.03
C GLY A 49 -7.64 8.81 -5.50
N GLY A 50 -6.74 8.47 -4.57
CA GLY A 50 -5.43 7.90 -4.90
C GLY A 50 -5.50 6.49 -5.50
N ASN A 51 -6.45 5.67 -5.06
CA ASN A 51 -6.67 4.34 -5.63
C ASN A 51 -7.23 4.46 -7.07
N GLU A 52 -8.19 5.36 -7.30
CA GLU A 52 -8.68 5.62 -8.66
C GLU A 52 -7.55 6.11 -9.59
N GLU A 53 -6.68 7.00 -9.11
CA GLU A 53 -5.51 7.45 -9.85
C GLU A 53 -4.55 6.29 -10.16
N THR A 54 -4.35 5.39 -9.20
CA THR A 54 -3.52 4.19 -9.35
C THR A 54 -4.06 3.27 -10.45
N LEU A 55 -5.37 2.98 -10.46
CA LEU A 55 -5.98 2.15 -11.49
C LEU A 55 -5.90 2.79 -12.88
N ARG A 56 -6.25 4.08 -13.01
CA ARG A 56 -6.12 4.81 -14.29
C ARG A 56 -4.69 4.82 -14.82
N THR A 57 -3.72 4.83 -13.92
CA THR A 57 -2.30 4.77 -14.28
C THR A 57 -1.91 3.37 -14.73
N ALA A 58 -2.34 2.32 -14.02
CA ALA A 58 -2.12 0.92 -14.39
C ALA A 58 -2.73 0.57 -15.76
N GLU A 59 -3.90 1.11 -16.08
CA GLU A 59 -4.54 0.93 -17.39
C GLU A 59 -3.68 1.43 -18.55
N ARG A 60 -2.89 2.49 -18.32
CA ARG A 60 -2.03 3.12 -19.33
C ARG A 60 -0.61 2.57 -19.35
N ASN A 61 -0.19 1.89 -18.29
CA ASN A 61 1.16 1.37 -18.08
C ASN A 61 1.05 -0.09 -17.59
N PRO A 62 0.91 -1.08 -18.49
CA PRO A 62 0.66 -2.49 -18.13
C PRO A 62 1.74 -3.16 -17.26
N GLU A 63 2.94 -2.58 -17.21
CA GLU A 63 4.04 -2.95 -16.32
C GLU A 63 3.77 -2.56 -14.85
N LEU A 64 2.91 -1.57 -14.60
CA LEU A 64 2.50 -1.16 -13.26
C LEU A 64 1.45 -2.14 -12.71
N VAL A 65 1.81 -2.78 -11.60
CA VAL A 65 0.92 -3.65 -10.81
C VAL A 65 0.26 -2.80 -9.71
N PRO A 66 -1.07 -2.60 -9.73
CA PRO A 66 -1.72 -1.66 -8.82
C PRO A 66 -1.77 -2.20 -7.39
N VAL A 67 -1.35 -1.38 -6.43
CA VAL A 67 -1.48 -1.62 -4.98
C VAL A 67 -2.46 -0.62 -4.40
N ALA A 68 -3.42 -1.09 -3.60
CA ALA A 68 -4.40 -0.20 -2.98
C ALA A 68 -3.83 0.42 -1.71
N THR A 69 -3.88 1.74 -1.61
CA THR A 69 -3.71 2.40 -0.31
C THR A 69 -5.00 2.25 0.49
N VAL A 70 -4.89 1.91 1.77
CA VAL A 70 -6.03 1.98 2.70
C VAL A 70 -5.60 2.76 3.93
N ASP A 71 -6.46 3.68 4.36
CA ASP A 71 -6.27 4.47 5.58
C ASP A 71 -7.30 4.02 6.65
N PRO A 72 -6.89 3.23 7.65
CA PRO A 72 -7.78 2.75 8.71
C PRO A 72 -8.49 3.88 9.48
N ARG A 73 -7.95 5.11 9.48
CA ARG A 73 -8.58 6.26 10.17
C ARG A 73 -9.84 6.74 9.47
N LYS A 74 -9.96 6.47 8.16
CA LYS A 74 -11.12 6.81 7.32
C LYS A 74 -12.03 5.61 7.08
N TYR A 75 -11.65 4.42 7.55
CA TYR A 75 -12.48 3.23 7.47
C TYR A 75 -13.57 3.28 8.54
N SER A 76 -14.83 3.36 8.09
CA SER A 76 -16.01 3.47 8.96
C SER A 76 -16.47 2.13 9.56
N GLY A 77 -15.72 1.06 9.35
CA GLY A 77 -16.17 -0.31 9.62
C GLY A 77 -17.12 -0.83 8.53
N GLY A 78 -17.36 -2.14 8.56
CA GLY A 78 -18.26 -2.85 7.66
C GLY A 78 -17.52 -3.69 6.62
N LYS A 79 -18.01 -4.92 6.42
CA LYS A 79 -17.36 -5.91 5.57
C LYS A 79 -17.38 -5.52 4.09
N GLY A 80 -16.27 -5.76 3.39
CA GLY A 80 -16.24 -5.87 1.93
C GLY A 80 -15.36 -4.85 1.21
N LEU A 81 -14.71 -3.93 1.94
CA LEU A 81 -13.78 -2.99 1.32
C LEU A 81 -12.65 -3.74 0.60
N VAL A 82 -12.06 -4.75 1.25
CA VAL A 82 -10.93 -5.47 0.65
C VAL A 82 -11.37 -6.31 -0.54
N ARG A 83 -12.57 -6.91 -0.47
CA ARG A 83 -13.17 -7.63 -1.60
C ARG A 83 -13.41 -6.71 -2.79
N LYS A 84 -14.00 -5.53 -2.56
CA LYS A 84 -14.20 -4.50 -3.59
C LYS A 84 -12.88 -4.14 -4.27
N LEU A 85 -11.84 -3.82 -3.50
CA LEU A 85 -10.52 -3.47 -4.05
C LEU A 85 -9.91 -4.63 -4.87
N SER A 86 -10.06 -5.87 -4.41
CA SER A 86 -9.62 -7.04 -5.18
C SER A 86 -10.39 -7.20 -6.50
N GLU A 87 -11.70 -6.96 -6.50
CA GLU A 87 -12.56 -7.02 -7.71
C GLU A 87 -12.25 -5.89 -8.70
N GLU A 88 -11.84 -4.72 -8.20
CA GLU A 88 -11.35 -3.59 -9.01
C GLU A 88 -9.96 -3.84 -9.62
N GLY A 89 -9.26 -4.89 -9.20
CA GLY A 89 -8.05 -5.38 -9.84
C GLY A 89 -6.75 -5.16 -9.08
N PHE A 90 -6.79 -4.53 -7.90
CA PHE A 90 -5.62 -4.38 -7.02
C PHE A 90 -5.01 -5.74 -6.63
N LYS A 91 -3.69 -5.78 -6.43
CA LYS A 91 -2.95 -7.03 -6.12
C LYS A 91 -2.45 -7.13 -4.69
N ALA A 92 -2.46 -6.01 -3.96
CA ALA A 92 -2.07 -5.95 -2.55
C ALA A 92 -2.73 -4.74 -1.89
N LEU A 93 -2.81 -4.76 -0.56
CA LEU A 93 -3.06 -3.57 0.26
C LEU A 93 -1.74 -2.98 0.71
N ARG A 94 -1.67 -1.66 0.86
CA ARG A 94 -0.58 -0.97 1.53
C ARG A 94 -1.05 0.03 2.55
N PHE A 95 -0.42 -0.04 3.71
CA PHE A 95 -0.69 0.79 4.88
C PHE A 95 0.53 1.66 5.22
N PHE A 96 0.29 2.85 5.75
CA PHE A 96 1.33 3.83 6.08
C PHE A 96 1.18 4.36 7.52
N PRO A 97 1.24 3.50 8.55
CA PRO A 97 1.01 3.87 9.95
C PRO A 97 1.94 4.98 10.46
N ASP A 98 3.17 5.05 9.98
CA ASP A 98 4.15 6.06 10.36
C ASP A 98 3.86 7.44 9.75
N LEU A 99 3.34 7.48 8.52
CA LEU A 99 2.96 8.74 7.85
C LEU A 99 1.59 9.24 8.29
N GLN A 100 0.68 8.31 8.60
CA GLN A 100 -0.71 8.56 8.96
C GLN A 100 -0.96 8.54 10.48
N ALA A 101 0.05 8.22 11.28
CA ALA A 101 0.04 8.29 12.75
C ALA A 101 -1.08 7.45 13.42
N TRP A 102 -1.10 6.15 13.15
CA TRP A 102 -1.99 5.20 13.83
C TRP A 102 -1.21 3.94 14.31
N PRO A 103 -1.60 3.33 15.45
CA PRO A 103 -0.90 2.17 16.03
C PRO A 103 -1.33 0.83 15.40
N PHE A 104 -0.51 -0.22 15.48
CA PHE A 104 -0.90 -1.53 14.92
C PHE A 104 -2.00 -2.23 15.74
N THR A 105 -2.25 -1.78 16.97
CA THR A 105 -3.37 -2.23 17.80
C THR A 105 -4.69 -1.53 17.45
N TYR A 106 -4.74 -0.75 16.36
CA TYR A 106 -5.95 -0.03 15.97
C TYR A 106 -6.98 -0.99 15.36
N GLU A 107 -8.15 -1.11 15.98
CA GLU A 107 -9.16 -2.12 15.58
C GLU A 107 -9.56 -2.06 14.10
N PRO A 108 -9.77 -0.88 13.48
CA PRO A 108 -9.95 -0.76 12.03
C PRO A 108 -8.88 -1.48 11.18
N PHE A 109 -7.61 -1.43 11.60
CA PHE A 109 -6.54 -2.13 10.90
C PHE A 109 -6.66 -3.66 11.08
N LEU A 110 -7.00 -4.14 12.28
CA LEU A 110 -7.20 -5.57 12.55
C LEU A 110 -8.41 -6.13 11.79
N GLU A 111 -9.48 -5.36 11.64
CA GLU A 111 -10.61 -5.71 10.77
C GLU A 111 -10.19 -5.87 9.31
N LEU A 112 -9.40 -4.93 8.80
CA LEU A 112 -8.91 -4.97 7.42
C LEU A 112 -7.94 -6.15 7.19
N LEU A 113 -7.14 -6.54 8.20
CA LEU A 113 -6.33 -7.76 8.13
C LEU A 113 -7.20 -9.02 7.98
N ARG A 114 -8.30 -9.12 8.73
CA ARG A 114 -9.25 -10.23 8.61
C ARG A 114 -9.89 -10.28 7.23
N GLU A 115 -10.31 -9.14 6.69
CA GLU A 115 -10.85 -9.10 5.33
C GLU A 115 -9.81 -9.46 4.26
N ALA A 116 -8.57 -9.01 4.42
CA ALA A 116 -7.48 -9.34 3.53
C ALA A 116 -7.16 -10.84 3.56
N GLU A 117 -7.22 -11.47 4.73
CA GLU A 117 -7.12 -12.92 4.89
C GLU A 117 -8.26 -13.67 4.19
N GLU A 118 -9.52 -13.24 4.38
CA GLU A 118 -10.70 -13.83 3.72
C GLU A 118 -10.61 -13.79 2.19
N VAL A 119 -9.99 -12.74 1.63
CA VAL A 119 -9.81 -12.53 0.18
C VAL A 119 -8.50 -13.14 -0.34
N GLY A 120 -7.54 -13.41 0.54
CA GLY A 120 -6.19 -13.85 0.17
C GLY A 120 -5.33 -12.72 -0.42
N MET A 121 -5.62 -11.46 -0.11
CA MET A 121 -4.88 -10.32 -0.63
C MET A 121 -3.73 -9.94 0.31
N PRO A 122 -2.46 -9.96 -0.15
CA PRO A 122 -1.32 -9.68 0.71
C PRO A 122 -1.32 -8.21 1.19
N VAL A 123 -0.72 -8.00 2.36
CA VAL A 123 -0.67 -6.71 3.04
C VAL A 123 0.77 -6.23 3.11
N MET A 124 1.00 -4.98 2.71
CA MET A 124 2.27 -4.29 2.83
C MET A 124 2.15 -3.19 3.89
N THR A 125 3.15 -3.03 4.76
CA THR A 125 3.14 -1.94 5.74
C THR A 125 4.55 -1.54 6.17
N SER A 126 4.71 -0.28 6.57
CA SER A 126 5.95 0.25 7.14
C SER A 126 5.97 0.03 8.66
N ALA A 127 7.11 -0.39 9.21
CA ALA A 127 7.30 -0.53 10.65
C ALA A 127 8.64 0.07 11.11
N PRO A 128 8.90 1.38 10.85
CA PRO A 128 10.20 1.98 11.15
C PRO A 128 10.42 2.14 12.65
N GLY A 129 11.61 1.76 13.13
CA GLY A 129 12.05 1.99 14.51
C GLY A 129 11.96 0.76 15.42
N LEU A 130 12.66 0.86 16.56
CA LEU A 130 12.82 -0.24 17.50
C LEU A 130 11.47 -0.71 18.06
N GLY A 131 11.26 -2.03 18.05
CA GLY A 131 10.06 -2.68 18.60
C GLY A 131 8.83 -2.64 17.69
N ARG A 132 8.81 -1.84 16.61
CA ARG A 132 7.64 -1.73 15.72
C ARG A 132 7.37 -3.01 14.94
N ILE A 133 8.41 -3.71 14.50
CA ILE A 133 8.26 -5.05 13.89
C ILE A 133 7.68 -6.05 14.91
N THR A 134 8.08 -5.99 16.18
CA THR A 134 7.51 -6.84 17.23
C THR A 134 6.04 -6.52 17.51
N GLU A 135 5.68 -5.24 17.52
CA GLU A 135 4.29 -4.80 17.66
C GLU A 135 3.43 -5.28 16.48
N LEU A 136 3.92 -5.10 15.25
CA LEU A 136 3.27 -5.61 14.04
C LEU A 136 3.08 -7.12 14.11
N ALA A 137 4.15 -7.87 14.44
CA ALA A 137 4.10 -9.32 14.54
C ALA A 137 3.05 -9.81 15.55
N ARG A 138 2.87 -9.10 16.67
CA ARG A 138 1.81 -9.39 17.65
C ARG A 138 0.42 -9.04 17.11
N ALA A 139 0.28 -7.93 16.40
CA ALA A 139 -0.99 -7.51 15.81
C ALA A 139 -1.45 -8.46 14.68
N THR A 140 -0.49 -9.07 13.96
CA THR A 140 -0.76 -10.02 12.88
C THR A 140 -0.73 -11.48 13.35
N ASP A 141 -0.48 -11.74 14.64
CA ASP A 141 -0.46 -13.10 15.18
C ASP A 141 -1.84 -13.76 15.02
N GLY A 142 -1.85 -15.01 14.60
CA GLY A 142 -3.08 -15.74 14.29
C GLY A 142 -3.74 -15.39 12.95
N HIS A 143 -3.22 -14.44 12.17
CA HIS A 143 -3.67 -14.18 10.80
C HIS A 143 -2.87 -14.98 9.77
N GLY A 144 -3.56 -15.58 8.80
CA GLY A 144 -2.96 -16.30 7.67
C GLY A 144 -2.58 -15.42 6.47
N VAL A 145 -2.82 -14.11 6.53
CA VAL A 145 -2.50 -13.20 5.43
C VAL A 145 -0.99 -12.94 5.33
N PRO A 146 -0.38 -12.98 4.11
CA PRO A 146 1.01 -12.59 3.95
C PRO A 146 1.21 -11.10 4.29
N VAL A 147 2.12 -10.81 5.23
CA VAL A 147 2.48 -9.44 5.62
C VAL A 147 3.91 -9.15 5.18
N ILE A 148 4.06 -8.13 4.33
CA ILE A 148 5.33 -7.66 3.79
C ILE A 148 5.69 -6.37 4.52
N VAL A 149 6.82 -6.38 5.24
CA VAL A 149 7.31 -5.19 5.94
C VAL A 149 8.22 -4.40 5.00
N THR A 150 7.91 -3.12 4.83
CA THR A 150 8.68 -2.17 4.02
C THR A 150 9.41 -1.17 4.92
N GLY A 151 10.53 -0.61 4.45
CA GLY A 151 11.26 0.45 5.17
C GLY A 151 11.75 0.05 6.58
N VAL A 152 12.36 -1.13 6.72
CA VAL A 152 13.01 -1.56 7.96
C VAL A 152 14.36 -0.85 8.10
N ASN A 153 14.54 -0.11 9.19
CA ASN A 153 15.81 0.55 9.58
C ASN A 153 16.40 -0.14 10.81
#